data_AF-A0A0S8HAH1-F1
#
_entry.id   AF-A0A0S8HAH1-F1
#
_cell.length_a   1.000
_cell.length_b   1.000
_cell.length_c   1.000
_cell.angle_alpha   90.00
_cell.angle_beta   90.00
_cell.angle_gamma   90.00
#
_symmetry.space_group_name_H-M   'P 1'
#
loop_
_entity.id
_entity.type
_entity.pdbx_description
1 polymer ?
#
loop_
_entity_poly.entity_id
_entity_poly.type
_entity_poly.pdbx_seq_one_letter_code
_entity_poly.pdbx_strand_id
1 'polypeptide(L)' 'MALVVPRHGRKIVERNRLKRRLREGARLELLPRCRDRGVALDVVIRARPQAYDAEPRQLWQEIAELAEQLCLHGCS' A
#
# COMPACT_ATOMS: atom_id res chain seq x y z
N MET A 1 -2.09 5.75 8.26
CA MET A 1 -2.21 4.46 7.54
C MET A 1 -1.87 3.28 8.43
N ALA A 2 -2.58 2.17 8.25
CA ALA A 2 -2.28 0.89 8.88
C ALA A 2 -1.91 -0.17 7.81
N LEU A 3 -1.05 -1.12 8.18
CA LEU A 3 -0.62 -2.22 7.32
C LEU A 3 -0.88 -3.56 8.00
N VAL A 4 -1.74 -4.37 7.37
CA VAL A 4 -2.05 -5.73 7.80
C VAL A 4 -1.37 -6.69 6.83
N VAL A 5 -0.33 -7.39 7.29
CA VAL A 5 0.42 -8.37 6.48
C VAL A 5 0.40 -9.71 7.21
N PRO A 6 -0.62 -10.56 6.95
CA PRO A 6 -0.69 -11.90 7.53
C PRO A 6 0.47 -12.76 7.02
N ARG A 7 0.94 -13.71 7.84
CA ARG A 7 2.13 -14.51 7.53
C ARG A 7 1.95 -15.47 6.34
N HIS A 8 0.75 -16.01 6.14
CA HIS A 8 0.43 -16.96 5.05
C HIS A 8 1.48 -18.08 4.88
N GLY A 9 1.98 -18.64 5.98
CA GLY A 9 3.00 -19.70 5.97
C GLY A 9 4.45 -19.24 5.67
N ARG A 10 4.67 -17.99 5.26
CA ARG A 10 6.00 -17.43 4.93
C ARG A 10 6.85 -17.14 6.17
N LYS A 11 8.16 -16.94 6.04
CA LYS A 11 9.05 -16.59 7.17
C LYS A 11 8.74 -15.18 7.69
N ILE A 12 9.02 -14.94 8.97
CA ILE A 12 8.83 -13.62 9.60
C ILE A 12 9.63 -12.52 8.85
N VAL A 13 10.83 -12.86 8.39
CA VAL A 13 11.68 -11.95 7.60
C VAL A 13 11.05 -11.57 6.26
N GLU A 14 10.41 -12.52 5.55
CA GLU A 14 9.69 -12.25 4.30
C GLU A 14 8.48 -11.34 4.56
N ARG A 15 7.71 -11.62 5.62
CA ARG A 15 6.58 -10.77 6.04
C ARG A 15 7.03 -9.34 6.37
N ASN A 16 8.15 -9.18 7.08
CA ASN A 16 8.71 -7.88 7.41
C ASN A 16 9.18 -7.13 6.16
N ARG A 17 9.84 -7.83 5.23
CA ARG A 17 10.26 -7.26 3.95
C ARG A 17 9.07 -6.77 3.14
N LEU A 18 8.01 -7.57 3.03
CA LEU A 18 6.77 -7.17 2.34
C LEU A 18 6.11 -5.96 3.02
N LYS A 19 5.97 -6.00 4.35
CA LYS A 19 5.42 -4.86 5.12
C LYS A 19 6.22 -3.57 4.90
N ARG A 20 7.56 -3.67 4.81
CA ARG A 20 8.43 -2.52 4.53
C ARG A 20 8.19 -1.98 3.12
N ARG A 21 8.19 -2.84 2.10
CA ARG A 21 7.96 -2.44 0.70
C ARG A 21 6.60 -1.77 0.50
N LEU A 22 5.54 -2.32 1.10
CA LEU A 22 4.20 -1.72 1.05
C LEU A 22 4.16 -0.36 1.75
N ARG A 23 4.86 -0.22 2.88
CA ARG A 23 4.96 1.07 3.58
C ARG A 23 5.69 2.12 2.74
N GLU A 24 6.79 1.73 2.10
CA GLU A 24 7.58 2.60 1.24
C GLU A 24 6.72 3.08 0.06
N GLY A 25 6.10 2.15 -0.68
CA GLY A 25 5.21 2.49 -1.79
C GLY A 25 4.06 3.41 -1.35
N ALA A 26 3.39 3.11 -0.23
CA ALA A 26 2.31 3.97 0.26
C ALA A 26 2.78 5.36 0.72
N ARG A 27 4.00 5.49 1.26
CA ARG A 27 4.55 6.80 1.63
C ARG A 27 5.01 7.63 0.45
N LEU A 28 5.47 6.98 -0.62
CA LEU A 28 5.97 7.66 -1.81
C LEU A 28 4.85 8.01 -2.78
N GLU A 29 3.91 7.09 -2.99
CA GLU A 29 2.91 7.23 -4.05
C GLU A 29 1.53 7.62 -3.53
N LEU A 30 1.08 7.10 -2.39
CA LEU A 30 -0.31 7.27 -1.94
C LEU A 30 -0.50 8.53 -1.11
N LEU A 31 0.23 8.66 0.01
CA LEU A 31 0.02 9.75 0.96
C LEU A 31 0.32 11.14 0.36
N PRO A 32 1.40 11.35 -0.43
CA PRO A 32 1.67 12.64 -1.03
C PRO A 32 0.56 13.05 -2.01
N ARG A 33 0.13 12.15 -2.91
CA ARG A 33 -0.90 12.45 -3.90
C ARG A 33 -2.25 12.84 -3.26
N CYS A 34 -2.67 12.14 -2.21
CA CYS A 34 -3.89 12.52 -1.50
C CYS A 34 -3.73 13.84 -0.74
N ARG A 35 -2.55 14.09 -0.14
CA ARG A 35 -2.26 15.37 0.52
C ARG A 35 -2.27 16.54 -0.47
N ASP A 36 -1.65 16.39 -1.63
CA ASP A 36 -1.55 17.43 -2.66
C ASP A 36 -2.93 17.80 -3.23
N ARG A 37 -3.87 16.84 -3.19
CA ARG A 37 -5.28 17.04 -3.54
C ARG A 37 -6.16 17.51 -2.36
N GLY A 38 -5.57 17.77 -1.19
CA GLY A 38 -6.29 18.24 0.00
C GLY A 38 -7.17 17.18 0.70
N VAL A 39 -7.00 15.90 0.37
CA VAL A 39 -7.82 14.81 0.90
C VAL A 39 -7.18 14.23 2.16
N ALA A 40 -7.88 14.34 3.30
CA ALA A 40 -7.54 13.62 4.52
C ALA A 40 -8.25 12.26 4.54
N LEU A 41 -7.50 11.17 4.41
CA LEU A 41 -8.04 9.80 4.38
C LEU A 41 -7.25 8.87 5.31
N ASP A 42 -7.98 8.07 6.09
CA ASP A 42 -7.42 6.93 6.80
C ASP A 42 -7.39 5.69 5.91
N VAL A 43 -6.18 5.22 5.60
CA VAL A 43 -5.99 4.05 4.73
C VAL A 43 -5.50 2.83 5.52
N VAL A 44 -6.15 1.69 5.29
CA VAL A 44 -5.70 0.37 5.73
C VAL A 44 -5.38 -0.48 4.52
N ILE A 45 -4.13 -0.91 4.37
CA ILE A 45 -3.71 -1.84 3.30
C ILE A 45 -3.52 -3.23 3.89
N ARG A 46 -4.25 -4.20 3.36
CA ARG A 46 -4.14 -5.62 3.72
C ARG A 46 -3.48 -6.41 2.58
N ALA A 47 -2.33 -7.02 2.87
CA ALA A 47 -1.66 -7.89 1.91
C ALA A 47 -2.41 -9.22 1.76
N ARG A 48 -2.60 -9.65 0.51
CA ARG A 48 -3.06 -10.99 0.15
C ARG A 48 -1.87 -11.95 0.02
N PRO A 49 -2.06 -13.28 0.06
CA PRO A 49 -0.96 -14.24 -0.09
C PRO A 49 -0.08 -14.01 -1.33
N GLN A 50 -0.70 -13.61 -2.45
CA GLN A 50 -0.03 -13.37 -3.73
C GLN A 50 0.98 -12.21 -3.68
N ALA A 51 0.81 -11.27 -2.74
CA ALA A 51 1.71 -10.12 -2.60
C ALA A 51 3.13 -10.51 -2.15
N TYR A 52 3.32 -11.74 -1.63
CA TYR A 52 4.65 -12.25 -1.30
C TYR A 52 5.51 -12.55 -2.52
N ASP A 53 4.86 -12.92 -3.63
CA ASP A 53 5.52 -13.32 -4.87
C ASP A 53 5.58 -12.17 -5.89
N ALA A 54 4.93 -11.04 -5.57
CA ALA A 54 4.94 -9.83 -6.39
C ALA A 54 6.32 -9.14 -6.37
N GLU A 55 6.72 -8.62 -7.53
CA GLU A 55 7.89 -7.76 -7.61
C GLU A 55 7.63 -6.40 -6.96
N PRO A 56 8.67 -5.74 -6.41
CA PRO A 56 8.52 -4.42 -5.80
C PRO A 56 7.85 -3.41 -6.72
N ARG A 57 8.21 -3.42 -8.02
CA ARG A 57 7.64 -2.49 -9.00
C ARG A 57 6.14 -2.68 -9.17
N GLN A 58 5.66 -3.93 -9.21
CA GLN A 58 4.23 -4.24 -9.34
C GLN A 58 3.46 -3.71 -8.14
N LEU A 59 3.95 -3.97 -6.92
CA LEU A 59 3.34 -3.45 -5.69
C LEU A 59 3.23 -1.92 -5.69
N TRP A 60 4.24 -1.23 -6.22
CA TRP A 60 4.25 0.24 -6.25
C TRP A 60 3.29 0.79 -7.30
N GLN A 61 3.21 0.14 -8.46
CA GLN A 61 2.22 0.49 -9.50
C GLN A 61 0.79 0.31 -8.98
N GLU A 62 0.48 -0.82 -8.36
CA GLU A 62 -0.85 -1.06 -7.76
C GLU A 62 -1.22 0.00 -6.70
N ILE A 63 -0.26 0.40 -5.86
CA ILE A 63 -0.48 1.44 -4.85
C ILE A 63 -0.73 2.80 -5.50
N ALA A 64 0.02 3.15 -6.55
CA ALA A 64 -0.14 4.41 -7.27
C ALA A 64 -1.49 4.49 -8.00
N GLU A 65 -1.92 3.39 -8.63
CA GLU A 65 -3.23 3.29 -9.29
C GLU A 65 -4.37 3.44 -8.27
N LEU A 66 -4.25 2.77 -7.11
CA LEU A 66 -5.20 2.92 -6.02
C LEU A 66 -5.23 4.37 -5.48
N ALA A 67 -4.08 5.04 -5.42
CA ALA A 67 -4.01 6.44 -5.00
C ALA A 67 -4.81 7.35 -5.93
N GLU A 68 -4.65 7.23 -7.25
CA GLU A 68 -5.47 8.01 -8.18
C GLU A 68 -6.95 7.75 -7.96
N GLN A 69 -7.37 6.49 -7.81
CA GLN A 69 -8.77 6.15 -7.58
C GLN A 69 -9.29 6.76 -6.26
N LEU A 70 -8.58 6.60 -5.15
CA LEU A 70 -9.02 7.08 -3.84
C LEU A 70 -9.00 8.61 -3.72
N CYS A 71 -7.96 9.26 -4.24
CA CYS A 71 -7.82 10.71 -4.13
C CYS A 71 -8.71 11.46 -5.15
N LEU A 72 -9.17 10.81 -6.24
CA LEU A 72 -10.19 11.38 -7.15
C LEU A 72 -11.61 11.28 -6.59
N HIS A 73 -11.92 10.24 -5.82
CA HIS A 73 -13.25 10.00 -5.24
C HIS A 73 -13.34 10.49 -3.79
N GLY A 74 -12.56 11.50 -3.41
CA GLY A 74 -12.53 12.05 -2.05
C GLY A 74 -13.95 12.24 -1.52
N CYS A 75 -14.26 11.49 -0.45
CA CYS A 75 -15.59 11.29 0.10
C CYS A 75 -16.45 12.55 0.05
N SER A 76 -17.56 12.48 -0.69
CA SER A 76 -18.71 13.38 -0.52
C SER A 76 -19.47 13.04 0.75
#